data_AF-A0A3G5T899-F1
#
_entry.id   AF-A0A3G5T899-F1
#
_cell.length_a   1.000
_cell.length_b   1.000
_cell.length_c   1.000
_cell.angle_alpha   90.00
_cell.angle_beta   90.00
_cell.angle_gamma   90.00
#
_symmetry.space_group_name_H-M   'P 1'
#
loop_
_entity.id
_entity.type
_entity.pdbx_description
1 polymer ?
#
loop_
_entity_poly.entity_id
_entity_poly.type
_entity_poly.pdbx_seq_one_letter_code
_entity_poly.pdbx_strand_id
1 'polypeptide(L)'
;MPGDGDHPAAAAYLAAVRDELSDLPPEDLADVIDDLREHLNDVTVELGVNTSGQALVDRLGPPAEYAAELRRAAGMHAPAEPARPAGFGRRLLRFLIATLTGAAALFVALAVVGVLFVDDEAVLMLMPAVVALASATAFLLPLLLRADDRRAELASLPGAGAALRLHRWFRQQAWGEPALEYVRSLRPAWWMVRAAALGLIVGFISTASLGLAVFLVTAVASVWAGRRTVDGAVTGMRLWALNAANAGLAIAGVAVATSVLTAQDHVEYVASPPAERPEPSAADEHAGHAADVEFELAADTEVSNIFPYGPDGELLRGVRLYDQNGEPLQIPATGRCVEDARPGETFVVANPWARHVFPRESVTVNDQGRCGVPELAAPFGDHLPDIAASSDTGPGSDDAGSSSGDGSSSGDATGDPSGESPGDAAGSSAESLDGLDRPSSSQPPVDDDK
;
A
#
# COMPACT_ATOMS: atom_id res chain seq x y z
N MET A 1 66.46 -29.27 45.93
CA MET A 1 65.04 -29.46 45.57
C MET A 1 64.57 -28.17 44.91
N PRO A 2 64.60 -28.06 43.57
CA PRO A 2 63.90 -26.98 42.89
C PRO A 2 62.53 -27.52 42.46
N GLY A 3 61.53 -27.30 43.32
CA GLY A 3 60.13 -27.28 42.92
C GLY A 3 59.76 -25.86 42.50
N ASP A 4 58.71 -25.76 41.68
CA ASP A 4 58.09 -24.56 41.13
C ASP A 4 58.81 -23.91 39.93
N GLY A 5 58.44 -24.36 38.74
CA GLY A 5 58.70 -23.68 37.48
C GLY A 5 58.37 -24.57 36.31
N ASP A 6 57.18 -24.39 35.71
CA ASP A 6 56.75 -25.07 34.49
C ASP A 6 57.91 -25.13 33.48
N HIS A 7 58.31 -26.34 33.06
CA HIS A 7 59.38 -26.49 32.08
C HIS A 7 59.01 -25.71 30.80
N PRO A 8 59.91 -24.90 30.21
CA PRO A 8 59.55 -23.99 29.11
C PRO A 8 58.96 -24.72 27.89
N ALA A 9 59.40 -25.96 27.64
CA ALA A 9 58.82 -26.81 26.61
C ALA A 9 57.37 -27.24 26.91
N ALA A 10 57.03 -27.50 28.17
CA ALA A 10 55.67 -27.82 28.59
C ALA A 10 54.76 -26.60 28.54
N ALA A 11 55.26 -25.43 28.94
CA ALA A 11 54.54 -24.17 28.80
C ALA A 11 54.22 -23.85 27.32
N ALA A 12 55.17 -24.10 26.41
CA ALA A 12 54.97 -23.94 24.97
C ALA A 12 53.94 -24.94 24.39
N TYR A 13 54.01 -26.21 24.82
CA TYR A 13 53.04 -27.23 24.41
C TYR A 13 51.64 -26.92 24.94
N LEU A 14 51.51 -26.52 26.21
CA LEU A 14 50.25 -26.09 26.82
C LEU A 14 49.66 -24.86 26.12
N ALA A 15 50.50 -23.89 25.75
CA ALA A 15 50.04 -22.73 24.98
C ALA A 15 49.48 -23.13 23.61
N ALA A 16 50.12 -24.08 22.92
CA ALA A 16 49.62 -24.59 21.64
C ALA A 16 48.29 -25.35 21.80
N VAL A 17 48.16 -26.19 22.84
CA VAL A 17 46.89 -26.89 23.12
C VAL A 17 45.78 -25.91 23.52
N ARG A 18 46.11 -24.85 24.28
CA ARG A 18 45.15 -23.79 24.64
C ARG A 18 44.64 -23.04 23.42
N ASP A 19 45.50 -22.77 22.44
CA ASP A 19 45.11 -22.11 21.19
C ASP A 19 44.11 -22.99 20.41
N GLU A 20 44.40 -24.29 20.33
CA GLU A 20 43.50 -25.27 19.70
C GLU A 20 42.17 -25.41 20.43
N LEU A 21 42.11 -25.18 21.75
CA LEU A 21 40.92 -25.25 22.61
C LEU A 21 40.22 -23.89 22.81
N SER A 22 40.61 -22.84 22.09
CA SER A 22 40.10 -21.47 22.28
C SER A 22 38.61 -21.29 21.94
N ASP A 23 37.97 -22.31 21.36
CA ASP A 23 36.55 -22.36 21.02
C ASP A 23 35.63 -22.70 22.20
N LEU A 24 36.20 -23.22 23.30
CA LEU A 24 35.46 -23.64 24.49
C LEU A 24 35.01 -22.47 25.38
N PRO A 25 33.91 -22.63 26.16
CA PRO A 25 33.55 -21.69 27.21
C PRO A 25 34.72 -21.44 28.17
N PRO A 26 34.90 -20.21 28.67
CA PRO A 26 36.05 -19.87 29.50
C PRO A 26 36.12 -20.65 30.81
N GLU A 27 34.97 -21.07 31.36
CA GLU A 27 34.90 -21.98 32.51
C GLU A 27 35.46 -23.37 32.19
N ASP A 28 34.97 -24.03 31.13
CA ASP A 28 35.39 -25.38 30.75
C ASP A 28 36.87 -25.42 30.31
N LEU A 29 37.33 -24.37 29.63
CA LEU A 29 38.71 -24.22 29.21
C LEU A 29 39.65 -24.10 30.42
N ALA A 30 39.25 -23.38 31.47
CA ALA A 30 40.08 -23.22 32.67
C ALA A 30 40.27 -24.57 33.38
N ASP A 31 39.20 -25.34 33.55
CA ASP A 31 39.23 -26.65 34.21
C ASP A 31 40.10 -27.64 33.43
N VAL A 32 39.89 -27.77 32.11
CA VAL A 32 40.66 -28.68 31.25
C VAL A 32 42.15 -28.32 31.20
N ILE A 33 42.48 -27.02 31.22
CA ILE A 33 43.87 -26.57 31.19
C ILE A 33 44.55 -26.77 32.55
N ASP A 34 43.81 -26.73 33.65
CA ASP A 34 44.37 -27.00 34.98
C ASP A 34 44.78 -28.48 35.11
N ASP A 35 43.89 -29.40 34.72
CA ASP A 35 44.16 -30.84 34.67
C ASP A 35 45.35 -31.16 33.74
N LEU A 36 45.42 -30.49 32.58
CA LEU A 36 46.52 -30.67 31.64
C LEU A 36 47.85 -30.16 32.20
N ARG A 37 47.85 -29.07 32.97
CA ARG A 37 49.08 -28.55 33.59
C ARG A 37 49.66 -29.57 34.55
N GLU A 38 48.81 -30.21 35.36
CA GLU A 38 49.22 -31.28 36.27
C GLU A 38 49.82 -32.47 35.49
N HIS A 39 49.13 -32.94 34.45
CA HIS A 39 49.62 -34.06 33.64
C HIS A 39 50.95 -33.75 32.92
N LEU A 40 51.11 -32.55 32.36
CA LEU A 40 52.36 -32.16 31.71
C LEU A 40 53.52 -32.08 32.69
N ASN A 41 53.28 -31.68 33.94
CA ASN A 41 54.30 -31.67 34.97
C ASN A 41 54.84 -33.10 35.20
N ASP A 42 53.95 -34.09 35.36
CA ASP A 42 54.33 -35.50 35.52
C ASP A 42 55.14 -36.02 34.33
N VAL A 43 54.71 -35.71 33.11
CA VAL A 43 55.41 -36.11 31.88
C VAL A 43 56.79 -35.46 31.78
N THR A 44 56.94 -34.20 32.19
CA THR A 44 58.25 -33.52 32.18
C THR A 44 59.20 -34.08 33.23
N VAL A 45 58.68 -34.50 34.39
CA VAL A 45 59.45 -35.21 35.42
C VAL A 45 59.92 -36.57 34.91
N GLU A 46 59.06 -37.31 34.19
CA GLU A 46 59.41 -38.60 33.57
C GLU A 46 60.50 -38.45 32.50
N LEU A 47 60.40 -37.42 31.64
CA LEU A 47 61.37 -37.15 30.57
C LEU A 47 62.70 -36.59 31.08
N GLY A 48 62.69 -35.93 32.25
CA GLY A 48 63.87 -35.40 32.92
C GLY A 48 64.70 -34.49 32.01
N VAL A 49 65.99 -34.80 31.87
CA VAL A 49 66.95 -33.98 31.10
C VAL A 49 66.66 -33.95 29.59
N ASN A 50 65.88 -34.91 29.07
CA ASN A 50 65.55 -35.00 27.64
C ASN A 50 64.27 -34.23 27.27
N THR A 51 63.72 -33.44 28.19
CA THR A 51 62.48 -32.68 27.96
C THR A 51 62.69 -31.61 26.89
N SER A 52 62.03 -31.78 25.75
CA SER A 52 62.02 -30.83 24.63
C SER A 52 60.63 -30.81 23.97
N GLY A 53 60.35 -29.77 23.19
CA GLY A 53 59.08 -29.69 22.46
C GLY A 53 58.85 -30.89 21.54
N GLN A 54 59.90 -31.38 20.88
CA GLN A 54 59.82 -32.58 20.05
C GLN A 54 59.58 -33.84 20.87
N ALA A 55 60.24 -33.99 22.03
CA ALA A 55 60.02 -35.15 22.91
C ALA A 55 58.57 -35.20 23.44
N LEU A 56 57.97 -34.05 23.72
CA LEU A 56 56.55 -33.96 24.09
C LEU A 56 55.63 -34.33 22.91
N VAL A 57 55.94 -33.86 21.70
CA VAL A 57 55.19 -34.24 20.48
C VAL A 57 55.33 -35.73 20.17
N ASP A 58 56.50 -36.32 20.36
CA ASP A 58 56.72 -37.75 20.11
C ASP A 58 55.99 -38.64 21.14
N ARG A 59 55.78 -38.14 22.36
CA ARG A 59 55.12 -38.87 23.47
C ARG A 59 53.61 -38.68 23.51
N LEU A 60 53.13 -37.45 23.35
CA LEU A 60 51.72 -37.06 23.49
C LEU A 60 51.04 -36.83 22.13
N GLY A 61 51.80 -36.76 21.05
CA GLY A 61 51.31 -36.40 19.72
C GLY A 61 51.35 -34.90 19.45
N PRO A 62 51.00 -34.47 18.23
CA PRO A 62 50.83 -33.06 17.88
C PRO A 62 49.76 -32.39 18.78
N PRO A 63 49.93 -31.11 19.18
CA PRO A 63 48.98 -30.41 20.04
C PRO A 63 47.52 -30.46 19.56
N ALA A 64 47.30 -30.37 18.24
CA ALA A 64 45.96 -30.45 17.64
C ALA A 64 45.30 -31.83 17.79
N GLU A 65 46.07 -32.91 17.64
CA GLU A 65 45.57 -34.27 17.84
C GLU A 65 45.28 -34.53 19.32
N TYR A 66 46.19 -34.11 20.19
CA TYR A 66 46.03 -34.22 21.64
C TYR A 66 44.81 -33.43 22.16
N ALA A 67 44.59 -32.22 21.64
CA ALA A 67 43.38 -31.43 21.93
C ALA A 67 42.09 -32.13 21.47
N ALA A 68 42.12 -32.84 20.33
CA ALA A 68 40.98 -33.63 19.88
C ALA A 68 40.74 -34.86 20.75
N GLU A 69 41.80 -35.46 21.33
CA GLU A 69 41.69 -36.54 22.30
C GLU A 69 41.05 -36.06 23.61
N LEU A 70 41.51 -34.92 24.14
CA LEU A 70 40.96 -34.28 25.34
C LEU A 70 39.47 -34.01 25.19
N ARG A 71 39.04 -33.48 24.04
CA ARG A 71 37.60 -33.27 23.75
C ARG A 71 36.81 -34.58 23.77
N ARG A 72 37.33 -35.64 23.13
CA ARG A 72 36.68 -36.97 23.14
C ARG A 72 36.58 -37.53 24.55
N ALA A 73 37.63 -37.40 25.37
CA ALA A 73 37.65 -37.87 26.74
C ALA A 73 36.66 -37.10 27.65
N ALA A 74 36.54 -35.79 27.44
CA ALA A 74 35.58 -34.94 28.13
C ALA A 74 34.13 -35.06 27.61
N GLY A 75 33.88 -35.91 26.61
CA GLY A 75 32.56 -36.03 25.97
C GLY A 75 32.14 -34.80 25.16
N MET A 76 33.09 -33.89 24.89
CA MET A 76 32.88 -32.67 24.11
C MET A 76 32.96 -33.01 22.61
N HIS A 77 31.96 -32.59 21.84
CA HIS A 77 31.91 -32.90 20.40
C HIS A 77 33.08 -32.24 19.66
N ALA A 78 33.68 -32.98 18.71
CA ALA A 78 34.78 -32.52 17.88
C ALA A 78 34.40 -31.22 17.13
N PRO A 79 35.37 -30.36 16.77
CA PRO A 79 35.12 -29.21 15.91
C PRO A 79 34.36 -29.72 14.68
N ALA A 80 33.22 -29.10 14.36
CA ALA A 80 32.49 -29.42 13.15
C ALA A 80 33.49 -29.37 11.97
N GLU A 81 33.70 -30.50 11.27
CA GLU A 81 34.51 -30.52 10.05
C GLU A 81 34.16 -29.30 9.22
N PRO A 82 35.14 -28.56 8.66
CA PRO A 82 34.86 -27.35 7.90
C PRO A 82 33.83 -27.69 6.83
N ALA A 83 32.60 -27.25 7.09
CA ALA A 83 31.44 -27.68 6.34
C ALA A 83 31.74 -27.43 4.87
N ARG A 84 31.58 -28.47 4.02
CA ARG A 84 31.74 -28.35 2.56
C ARG A 84 31.19 -27.00 2.14
N PRO A 85 31.98 -26.17 1.42
CA PRO A 85 31.64 -24.78 1.16
C PRO A 85 30.22 -24.74 0.64
N ALA A 86 29.33 -24.11 1.40
CA ALA A 86 27.91 -24.07 1.07
C ALA A 86 27.77 -23.63 -0.40
N GLY A 87 27.04 -24.43 -1.21
CA GLY A 87 26.89 -24.14 -2.63
C GLY A 87 26.43 -22.70 -2.85
N PHE A 88 26.87 -22.07 -3.94
CA PHE A 88 26.64 -20.66 -4.25
C PHE A 88 25.18 -20.20 -3.97
N GLY A 89 24.19 -21.01 -4.37
CA GLY A 89 22.78 -20.71 -4.13
C GLY A 89 22.39 -20.62 -2.64
N ARG A 90 22.99 -21.43 -1.76
CA ARG A 90 22.73 -21.38 -0.31
C ARG A 90 23.34 -20.12 0.31
N ARG A 91 24.51 -19.67 -0.17
CA ARG A 91 25.12 -18.40 0.24
C ARG A 91 24.31 -17.20 -0.22
N LEU A 92 23.85 -17.21 -1.47
CA LEU A 92 22.98 -16.16 -2.03
C LEU A 92 21.67 -16.06 -1.24
N LEU A 93 21.06 -17.20 -0.90
CA LEU A 93 19.83 -17.24 -0.12
C LEU A 93 20.02 -16.65 1.29
N ARG A 94 21.12 -17.00 1.98
CA ARG A 94 21.46 -16.41 3.29
C ARG A 94 21.69 -14.91 3.21
N PHE A 95 22.37 -14.45 2.15
CA PHE A 95 22.56 -13.03 1.91
C PHE A 95 21.23 -12.32 1.66
N LEU A 96 20.35 -12.90 0.84
CA LEU A 96 19.03 -12.36 0.55
C LEU A 96 18.13 -12.28 1.80
N ILE A 97 18.18 -13.28 2.68
CA ILE A 97 17.50 -13.22 3.98
C ILE A 97 18.05 -12.05 4.81
N ALA A 98 19.38 -11.92 4.90
CA ALA A 98 20.02 -10.86 5.67
C ALA A 98 19.68 -9.46 5.14
N THR A 99 19.72 -9.26 3.82
CA THR A 99 19.37 -7.98 3.19
C THR A 99 17.91 -7.62 3.41
N LEU A 100 16.99 -8.58 3.27
CA LEU A 100 15.57 -8.36 3.55
C LEU A 100 15.33 -8.01 5.03
N THR A 101 15.98 -8.70 5.97
CA THR A 101 15.86 -8.34 7.39
C THR A 101 16.47 -6.97 7.71
N GLY A 102 17.58 -6.60 7.05
CA GLY A 102 18.19 -5.28 7.19
C GLY A 102 17.31 -4.17 6.62
N ALA A 103 16.71 -4.40 5.44
CA ALA A 103 15.76 -3.49 4.83
C ALA A 103 14.53 -3.29 5.72
N ALA A 104 13.99 -4.37 6.33
CA ALA A 104 12.90 -4.25 7.27
C ALA A 104 13.25 -3.37 8.48
N ALA A 105 14.43 -3.59 9.09
CA ALA A 105 14.89 -2.77 10.20
C ALA A 105 15.05 -1.29 9.82
N LEU A 106 15.57 -1.02 8.62
CA LEU A 106 15.68 0.34 8.08
C LEU A 106 14.30 0.99 7.91
N PHE A 107 13.34 0.31 7.31
CA PHE A 107 11.98 0.83 7.14
C PHE A 107 11.27 1.10 8.47
N VAL A 108 11.46 0.22 9.47
CA VAL A 108 10.96 0.48 10.84
C VAL A 108 11.62 1.71 11.44
N ALA A 109 12.94 1.87 11.30
CA ALA A 109 13.66 3.04 11.81
C ALA A 109 13.19 4.34 11.13
N LEU A 110 12.99 4.31 9.81
CA LEU A 110 12.46 5.43 9.04
C LEU A 110 11.02 5.77 9.45
N ALA A 111 10.17 4.76 9.70
CA ALA A 111 8.82 4.97 10.21
C ALA A 111 8.84 5.69 11.57
N VAL A 112 9.69 5.22 12.49
CA VAL A 112 9.81 5.83 13.83
C VAL A 112 10.31 7.27 13.74
N VAL A 113 11.35 7.53 12.94
CA VAL A 113 11.87 8.88 12.75
C VAL A 113 10.82 9.77 12.09
N GLY A 114 10.13 9.30 11.06
CA GLY A 114 9.11 10.08 10.39
C GLY A 114 7.94 10.44 11.33
N VAL A 115 7.46 9.49 12.13
CA VAL A 115 6.38 9.76 13.11
C VAL A 115 6.81 10.77 14.17
N LEU A 116 8.07 10.71 14.61
CA LEU A 116 8.57 11.60 15.65
C LEU A 116 8.90 13.01 15.14
N PHE A 117 9.24 13.17 13.85
CA PHE A 117 9.86 14.39 13.34
C PHE A 117 9.21 14.99 12.08
N VAL A 118 8.31 14.28 11.41
CA VAL A 118 7.71 14.70 10.13
C VAL A 118 6.19 14.77 10.25
N ASP A 119 5.50 13.64 10.23
CA ASP A 119 4.04 13.51 10.30
C ASP A 119 3.62 12.09 10.71
N ASP A 120 2.35 11.93 11.07
CA ASP A 120 1.78 10.62 11.43
C ASP A 120 1.64 9.66 10.23
N GLU A 121 1.75 10.16 8.99
CA GLU A 121 1.71 9.33 7.77
C GLU A 121 3.00 8.55 7.56
N ALA A 122 4.08 8.89 8.25
CA ALA A 122 5.29 8.09 8.28
C ALA A 122 5.07 6.63 8.78
N VAL A 123 3.98 6.35 9.49
CA VAL A 123 3.58 4.97 9.87
C VAL A 123 3.48 4.05 8.64
N LEU A 124 3.19 4.59 7.46
CA LEU A 124 3.09 3.83 6.21
C LEU A 124 4.41 3.14 5.81
N MET A 125 5.55 3.63 6.32
CA MET A 125 6.86 2.98 6.14
C MET A 125 6.96 1.61 6.85
N LEU A 126 6.04 1.27 7.75
CA LEU A 126 5.97 -0.08 8.33
C LEU A 126 5.51 -1.13 7.31
N MET A 127 4.79 -0.74 6.26
CA MET A 127 4.28 -1.66 5.25
C MET A 127 5.39 -2.39 4.47
N PRO A 128 6.38 -1.71 3.85
CA PRO A 128 7.51 -2.38 3.23
C PRO A 128 8.35 -3.19 4.23
N ALA A 129 8.40 -2.78 5.52
CA ALA A 129 9.05 -3.58 6.56
C ALA A 129 8.37 -4.94 6.76
N VAL A 130 7.04 -4.97 6.78
CA VAL A 130 6.25 -6.21 6.89
C VAL A 130 6.48 -7.12 5.68
N VAL A 131 6.55 -6.59 4.46
CA VAL A 131 6.85 -7.38 3.24
C VAL A 131 8.24 -7.99 3.32
N ALA A 132 9.22 -7.18 3.69
CA ALA A 132 10.60 -7.61 3.78
C ALA A 132 10.76 -8.72 4.84
N LEU A 133 10.08 -8.62 5.98
CA LEU A 133 10.04 -9.67 7.01
C LEU A 133 9.32 -10.94 6.54
N ALA A 134 8.16 -10.81 5.88
CA ALA A 134 7.41 -11.95 5.35
C ALA A 134 8.24 -12.71 4.29
N SER A 135 8.90 -11.96 3.40
CA SER A 135 9.78 -12.51 2.37
C SER A 135 11.00 -13.19 2.98
N ALA A 136 11.67 -12.54 3.93
CA ALA A 136 12.81 -13.13 4.66
C ALA A 136 12.42 -14.45 5.34
N THR A 137 11.23 -14.48 5.96
CA THR A 137 10.68 -15.69 6.61
C THR A 137 10.41 -16.80 5.60
N ALA A 138 9.85 -16.46 4.43
CA ALA A 138 9.59 -17.41 3.34
C ALA A 138 10.87 -18.05 2.78
N PHE A 139 11.97 -17.31 2.74
CA PHE A 139 13.28 -17.81 2.33
C PHE A 139 14.03 -18.57 3.43
N LEU A 140 13.87 -18.15 4.69
CA LEU A 140 14.51 -18.77 5.84
C LEU A 140 13.92 -20.16 6.16
N LEU A 141 12.61 -20.31 6.04
CA LEU A 141 11.94 -21.57 6.38
C LEU A 141 12.41 -22.80 5.58
N PRO A 142 12.51 -22.79 4.23
CA PRO A 142 13.08 -23.92 3.49
C PRO A 142 14.52 -24.22 3.85
N LEU A 143 15.30 -23.18 4.20
CA LEU A 143 16.68 -23.32 4.62
C LEU A 143 16.76 -24.11 5.94
N LEU A 144 15.90 -23.78 6.90
CA LEU A 144 15.84 -24.44 8.21
C LEU A 144 15.22 -25.84 8.17
N LEU A 145 14.25 -26.07 7.26
CA LEU A 145 13.63 -27.39 7.12
C LEU A 145 14.55 -28.41 6.44
N ARG A 146 15.55 -27.94 5.68
CA ARG A 146 16.58 -28.78 5.04
C ARG A 146 17.88 -28.87 5.83
N ALA A 147 18.02 -28.10 6.91
CA ALA A 147 19.22 -28.11 7.74
C ALA A 147 19.17 -29.25 8.76
N ASP A 148 20.21 -30.07 8.81
CA ASP A 148 20.39 -31.10 9.83
C ASP A 148 20.52 -30.48 11.22
N ASP A 149 21.28 -29.38 11.33
CA ASP A 149 21.34 -28.53 12.51
C ASP A 149 20.80 -27.12 12.20
N ARG A 150 19.57 -26.87 12.66
CA ARG A 150 18.89 -25.57 12.52
C ARG A 150 19.59 -24.44 13.27
N ARG A 151 20.23 -24.74 14.40
CA ARG A 151 20.91 -23.73 15.23
C ARG A 151 22.22 -23.31 14.58
N ALA A 152 23.00 -24.27 14.09
CA ALA A 152 24.19 -23.98 13.30
C ALA A 152 23.85 -23.18 12.03
N GLU A 153 22.74 -23.52 11.37
CA GLU A 153 22.29 -22.78 10.18
C GLU A 153 21.89 -21.33 10.50
N LEU A 154 21.15 -21.09 11.59
CA LEU A 154 20.81 -19.74 12.06
C LEU A 154 22.06 -18.94 12.42
N ALA A 155 23.02 -19.57 13.11
CA ALA A 155 24.29 -18.93 13.47
C ALA A 155 25.12 -18.54 12.22
N SER A 156 24.95 -19.26 11.11
CA SER A 156 25.63 -18.99 9.84
C SER A 156 25.01 -17.86 9.00
N LEU A 157 23.87 -17.27 9.42
CA LEU A 157 23.27 -16.14 8.74
C LEU A 157 24.08 -14.86 8.97
N PRO A 158 24.33 -14.06 7.91
CA PRO A 158 24.92 -12.73 8.08
C PRO A 158 24.03 -11.89 9.02
N GLY A 159 24.63 -11.33 10.08
CA GLY A 159 23.90 -10.55 11.09
C GLY A 159 23.33 -11.33 12.27
N ALA A 160 23.43 -12.67 12.28
CA ALA A 160 22.96 -13.50 13.41
C ALA A 160 23.59 -13.10 14.75
N GLY A 161 24.87 -12.71 14.75
CA GLY A 161 25.55 -12.22 15.96
C GLY A 161 24.91 -10.96 16.56
N ALA A 162 24.41 -10.05 15.73
CA ALA A 162 23.69 -8.87 16.19
C ALA A 162 22.33 -9.23 16.80
N ALA A 163 21.59 -10.12 16.14
CA ALA A 163 20.32 -10.64 16.66
C ALA A 163 20.50 -11.37 18.00
N LEU A 164 21.56 -12.18 18.16
CA LEU A 164 21.87 -12.87 19.41
C LEU A 164 22.29 -11.91 20.53
N ARG A 165 23.00 -10.82 20.21
CA ARG A 165 23.30 -9.76 21.19
C ARG A 165 22.02 -9.07 21.66
N LEU A 166 21.14 -8.71 20.73
CA LEU A 166 19.85 -8.09 21.04
C LEU A 166 18.97 -9.03 21.88
N HIS A 167 18.90 -10.31 21.51
CA HIS A 167 18.13 -11.31 22.27
C HIS A 167 18.65 -11.47 23.70
N ARG A 168 19.98 -11.53 23.88
CA ARG A 168 20.60 -11.59 25.21
C ARG A 168 20.31 -10.33 26.02
N TRP A 169 20.49 -9.15 25.43
CA TRP A 169 20.16 -7.88 26.08
C TRP A 169 18.69 -7.83 26.52
N PHE A 170 17.77 -8.28 25.66
CA PHE A 170 16.33 -8.32 25.96
C PHE A 170 16.02 -9.26 27.14
N ARG A 171 16.61 -10.47 27.17
CA ARG A 171 16.42 -11.40 28.29
C ARG A 171 17.04 -10.93 29.60
N GLN A 172 18.06 -10.09 29.55
CA GLN A 172 18.66 -9.50 30.75
C GLN A 172 17.75 -8.46 31.39
N GLN A 173 16.73 -7.95 30.68
CA GLN A 173 15.76 -7.04 31.27
C GLN A 173 14.79 -7.79 32.19
N ALA A 174 14.43 -7.18 33.32
CA ALA A 174 13.53 -7.77 34.32
C ALA A 174 12.14 -8.17 33.75
N TRP A 175 11.71 -7.53 32.66
CA TRP A 175 10.45 -7.80 31.96
C TRP A 175 10.61 -8.68 30.71
N GLY A 176 11.83 -9.08 30.34
CA GLY A 176 12.13 -9.77 29.09
C GLY A 176 11.52 -11.17 28.98
N GLU A 177 11.76 -12.03 29.97
CA GLU A 177 11.15 -13.38 30.01
C GLU A 177 9.62 -13.33 30.16
N PRO A 178 9.04 -12.56 31.10
CA PRO A 178 7.58 -12.42 31.20
C PRO A 178 6.93 -11.95 29.89
N ALA A 179 7.55 -11.01 29.18
CA ALA A 179 7.05 -10.54 27.90
C ALA A 179 7.07 -11.65 26.82
N LEU A 180 8.13 -12.45 26.75
CA LEU A 180 8.21 -13.56 25.81
C LEU A 180 7.17 -14.64 26.11
N GLU A 181 6.93 -14.92 27.39
CA GLU A 181 5.93 -15.89 27.82
C GLU A 181 4.50 -15.40 27.50
N TYR A 182 4.22 -14.12 27.74
CA TYR A 182 2.97 -13.48 27.33
C TYR A 182 2.76 -13.51 25.81
N VAL A 183 3.77 -13.16 25.01
CA VAL A 183 3.66 -13.22 23.54
C VAL A 183 3.44 -14.66 23.05
N ARG A 184 4.08 -15.66 23.70
CA ARG A 184 3.85 -17.08 23.39
C ARG A 184 2.44 -17.54 23.78
N SER A 185 1.86 -17.02 24.86
CA SER A 185 0.48 -17.36 25.24
C SER A 185 -0.55 -16.80 24.25
N LEU A 186 -0.24 -15.68 23.58
CA LEU A 186 -1.04 -15.11 22.50
C LEU A 186 -1.00 -15.89 21.18
N ARG A 187 -0.33 -17.05 21.10
CA ARG A 187 -0.31 -17.90 19.90
C ARG A 187 -1.69 -18.14 19.26
N PRO A 188 -2.77 -18.42 20.01
CA PRO A 188 -4.10 -18.58 19.42
C PRO A 188 -4.68 -17.27 18.89
N ALA A 189 -4.43 -16.16 19.58
CA ALA A 189 -4.87 -14.84 19.16
C ALA A 189 -4.23 -14.45 17.81
N TRP A 190 -2.97 -14.83 17.59
CA TRP A 190 -2.30 -14.64 16.30
C TRP A 190 -2.95 -15.38 15.13
N TRP A 191 -3.78 -16.41 15.37
CA TRP A 191 -4.56 -17.06 14.31
C TRP A 191 -5.74 -16.19 13.88
N MET A 192 -6.39 -15.55 14.85
CA MET A 192 -7.51 -14.63 14.63
C MET A 192 -7.05 -13.33 13.98
N VAL A 193 -5.91 -12.78 14.41
CA VAL A 193 -5.32 -11.57 13.81
C VAL A 193 -5.04 -11.79 12.32
N ARG A 194 -4.53 -12.96 11.94
CA ARG A 194 -4.30 -13.31 10.52
C ARG A 194 -5.58 -13.36 9.70
N ALA A 195 -6.63 -13.98 10.26
CA ALA A 195 -7.93 -14.03 9.61
C ALA A 195 -8.54 -12.63 9.48
N ALA A 196 -8.44 -11.81 10.54
CA ALA A 196 -8.94 -10.44 10.57
C ALA A 196 -8.24 -9.59 9.51
N ALA A 197 -6.92 -9.70 9.39
CA ALA A 197 -6.17 -9.02 8.35
C ALA A 197 -6.71 -9.36 6.95
N LEU A 198 -6.89 -10.65 6.63
CA LEU A 198 -7.43 -11.05 5.32
C LEU A 198 -8.86 -10.57 5.09
N GLY A 199 -9.72 -10.66 6.10
CA GLY A 199 -11.09 -10.18 6.01
C GLY A 199 -11.18 -8.68 5.80
N LEU A 200 -10.34 -7.89 6.48
CA LEU A 200 -10.25 -6.45 6.31
C LEU A 200 -9.75 -6.08 4.91
N ILE A 201 -8.72 -6.77 4.42
CA ILE A 201 -8.19 -6.61 3.04
C ILE A 201 -9.31 -6.85 2.01
N VAL A 202 -10.04 -7.95 2.12
CA VAL A 202 -11.12 -8.29 1.19
C VAL A 202 -12.31 -7.33 1.33
N GLY A 203 -12.64 -6.95 2.56
CA GLY A 203 -13.71 -5.98 2.83
C GLY A 203 -13.42 -4.61 2.24
N PHE A 204 -12.14 -4.23 2.22
CA PHE A 204 -11.68 -2.98 1.63
C PHE A 204 -11.79 -2.98 0.09
N ILE A 205 -11.31 -4.02 -0.59
CA ILE A 205 -11.27 -4.05 -2.08
C ILE A 205 -12.63 -4.37 -2.69
N SER A 206 -13.55 -4.95 -1.92
CA SER A 206 -14.84 -5.42 -2.42
C SER A 206 -15.99 -4.86 -1.59
N THR A 207 -16.53 -5.64 -0.64
CA THR A 207 -17.66 -5.24 0.20
C THR A 207 -17.45 -5.71 1.62
N ALA A 208 -17.97 -4.96 2.60
CA ALA A 208 -17.90 -5.33 4.02
C ALA A 208 -18.46 -6.75 4.27
N SER A 209 -19.55 -7.12 3.59
CA SER A 209 -20.16 -8.45 3.69
C SER A 209 -19.25 -9.57 3.19
N LEU A 210 -18.56 -9.35 2.06
CA LEU A 210 -17.58 -10.30 1.53
C LEU A 210 -16.36 -10.40 2.46
N GLY A 211 -15.86 -9.27 2.97
CA GLY A 211 -14.76 -9.23 3.93
C GLY A 211 -15.08 -9.99 5.22
N LEU A 212 -16.28 -9.81 5.77
CA LEU A 212 -16.76 -10.55 6.93
C LEU A 212 -16.88 -12.05 6.65
N ALA A 213 -17.41 -12.45 5.48
CA ALA A 213 -17.48 -13.86 5.09
C ALA A 213 -16.09 -14.50 5.00
N VAL A 214 -15.12 -13.81 4.37
CA VAL A 214 -13.73 -14.28 4.27
C VAL A 214 -13.06 -14.34 5.63
N PHE A 215 -13.28 -13.36 6.52
CA PHE A 215 -12.79 -13.40 7.89
C PHE A 215 -13.24 -14.68 8.61
N LEU A 216 -14.54 -14.98 8.58
CA LEU A 216 -15.10 -16.13 9.30
C LEU A 216 -14.56 -17.46 8.77
N VAL A 217 -14.52 -17.64 7.45
CA VAL A 217 -13.97 -18.86 6.81
C VAL A 217 -12.48 -19.01 7.15
N THR A 218 -11.73 -17.92 7.06
CA THR A 218 -10.28 -17.92 7.31
C THR A 218 -9.96 -18.12 8.78
N ALA A 219 -10.79 -17.61 9.70
CA ALA A 219 -10.62 -17.82 11.13
C ALA A 219 -10.73 -19.30 11.48
N VAL A 220 -11.76 -19.99 10.96
CA VAL A 220 -11.93 -21.44 11.14
C VAL A 220 -10.74 -22.20 10.54
N ALA A 221 -10.35 -21.88 9.31
CA ALA A 221 -9.21 -22.53 8.64
C ALA A 221 -7.88 -22.29 9.37
N SER A 222 -7.63 -21.05 9.83
CA SER A 222 -6.42 -20.61 10.54
C SER A 222 -6.29 -21.29 11.91
N VAL A 223 -7.39 -21.37 12.67
CA VAL A 223 -7.43 -22.07 13.97
C VAL A 223 -7.25 -23.58 13.78
N TRP A 224 -7.92 -24.17 12.79
CA TRP A 224 -7.79 -25.60 12.49
C TRP A 224 -6.36 -25.97 12.07
N ALA A 225 -5.76 -25.19 11.17
CA ALA A 225 -4.37 -25.37 10.75
C ALA A 225 -3.41 -25.14 11.92
N GLY A 226 -3.63 -24.10 12.73
CA GLY A 226 -2.85 -23.78 13.91
C GLY A 226 -2.79 -24.93 14.90
N ARG A 227 -3.95 -25.48 15.28
CA ARG A 227 -4.04 -26.67 16.15
C ARG A 227 -3.30 -27.87 15.59
N ARG A 228 -3.55 -28.21 14.31
CA ARG A 228 -2.88 -29.32 13.61
C ARG A 228 -1.35 -29.19 13.56
N THR A 229 -0.83 -27.98 13.47
CA THR A 229 0.63 -27.73 13.52
C THR A 229 1.21 -27.85 14.93
N VAL A 230 0.45 -27.45 15.96
CA VAL A 230 0.86 -27.59 17.37
C VAL A 230 0.84 -29.06 17.79
N ASP A 231 -0.15 -29.83 17.32
CA ASP A 231 -0.28 -31.26 17.59
C ASP A 231 0.75 -32.12 16.83
N GLY A 232 1.64 -31.49 16.03
CA GLY A 232 2.66 -32.19 15.23
C GLY A 232 2.08 -33.02 14.07
N ALA A 233 0.78 -32.93 13.80
CA ALA A 233 0.10 -33.72 12.78
C ALA A 233 0.44 -33.29 11.33
N VAL A 234 1.09 -32.13 11.16
CA VAL A 234 1.50 -31.59 9.86
C VAL A 234 3.01 -31.51 9.78
N THR A 235 3.61 -32.40 9.01
CA THR A 235 5.06 -32.48 8.81
C THR A 235 5.44 -32.39 7.33
N GLY A 236 6.71 -32.11 7.06
CA GLY A 236 7.29 -32.12 5.70
C GLY A 236 6.63 -31.10 4.74
N MET A 237 6.24 -31.59 3.56
CA MET A 237 5.75 -30.76 2.45
C MET A 237 4.48 -29.97 2.78
N ARG A 238 3.59 -30.51 3.61
CA ARG A 238 2.33 -29.84 3.99
C ARG A 238 2.57 -28.62 4.89
N LEU A 239 3.55 -28.71 5.78
CA LEU A 239 4.00 -27.56 6.58
C LEU A 239 4.63 -26.49 5.67
N TRP A 240 5.33 -26.92 4.62
CA TRP A 240 5.91 -26.01 3.63
C TRP A 240 4.84 -25.23 2.86
N ALA A 241 3.81 -25.93 2.37
CA ALA A 241 2.69 -25.31 1.64
C ALA A 241 1.92 -24.30 2.50
N LEU A 242 1.66 -24.61 3.78
CA LEU A 242 0.99 -23.69 4.71
C LEU A 242 1.78 -22.40 4.93
N ASN A 243 3.10 -22.50 5.06
CA ASN A 243 3.93 -21.33 5.27
C ASN A 243 4.12 -20.50 3.99
N ALA A 244 4.21 -21.16 2.83
CA ALA A 244 4.20 -20.47 1.54
C ALA A 244 2.87 -19.71 1.33
N ALA A 245 1.74 -20.31 1.70
CA ALA A 245 0.44 -19.65 1.68
C ALA A 245 0.41 -18.43 2.62
N ASN A 246 0.94 -18.54 3.85
CA ASN A 246 1.02 -17.41 4.78
C ASN A 246 1.91 -16.27 4.25
N ALA A 247 3.04 -16.60 3.63
CA ALA A 247 3.92 -15.61 3.02
C ALA A 247 3.25 -14.90 1.84
N GLY A 248 2.58 -15.67 0.97
CA GLY A 248 1.78 -15.10 -0.12
C GLY A 248 0.67 -14.17 0.39
N LEU A 249 0.00 -14.55 1.47
CA LEU A 249 -1.02 -13.73 2.12
C LEU A 249 -0.46 -12.40 2.64
N ALA A 250 0.71 -12.43 3.27
CA ALA A 250 1.36 -11.23 3.79
C ALA A 250 1.80 -10.29 2.66
N ILE A 251 2.36 -10.83 1.57
CA ILE A 251 2.76 -10.06 0.39
C ILE A 251 1.53 -9.43 -0.27
N ALA A 252 0.47 -10.22 -0.48
CA ALA A 252 -0.79 -9.74 -1.05
C ALA A 252 -1.42 -8.65 -0.17
N GLY A 253 -1.42 -8.85 1.15
CA GLY A 253 -1.95 -7.86 2.09
C GLY A 253 -1.21 -6.53 2.06
N VAL A 254 0.12 -6.53 1.86
CA VAL A 254 0.83 -5.27 1.68
C VAL A 254 0.58 -4.67 0.31
N ALA A 255 0.54 -5.45 -0.77
CA ALA A 255 0.21 -4.90 -2.10
C ALA A 255 -1.15 -4.19 -2.09
N VAL A 256 -2.14 -4.76 -1.39
CA VAL A 256 -3.44 -4.12 -1.19
C VAL A 256 -3.30 -2.87 -0.34
N ALA A 257 -2.65 -2.94 0.82
CA ALA A 257 -2.43 -1.76 1.65
C ALA A 257 -1.72 -0.63 0.89
N THR A 258 -0.72 -0.92 0.08
CA THR A 258 -0.08 0.06 -0.81
C THR A 258 -1.09 0.64 -1.79
N SER A 259 -1.90 -0.19 -2.44
CA SER A 259 -2.94 0.29 -3.36
C SER A 259 -3.99 1.18 -2.67
N VAL A 260 -4.34 0.88 -1.41
CA VAL A 260 -5.24 1.71 -0.59
C VAL A 260 -4.65 3.08 -0.37
N LEU A 261 -3.39 3.11 0.06
CA LEU A 261 -2.70 4.35 0.44
C LEU A 261 -2.44 5.23 -0.78
N THR A 262 -2.05 4.64 -1.92
CA THR A 262 -1.89 5.39 -3.17
C THR A 262 -3.22 5.77 -3.81
N ALA A 263 -4.32 5.06 -3.51
CA ALA A 263 -5.65 5.46 -3.94
C ALA A 263 -6.18 6.66 -3.13
N GLN A 264 -5.66 6.91 -1.92
CA GLN A 264 -6.05 8.09 -1.13
C GLN A 264 -5.52 9.40 -1.73
N ASP A 265 -4.41 9.38 -2.47
CA ASP A 265 -3.89 10.54 -3.24
C ASP A 265 -4.74 10.85 -4.49
N HIS A 266 -5.71 10.00 -4.83
CA HIS A 266 -6.64 10.21 -5.96
C HIS A 266 -8.10 10.35 -5.51
N VAL A 267 -8.35 10.48 -4.21
CA VAL A 267 -9.64 11.00 -3.75
C VAL A 267 -9.52 12.52 -3.81
N GLU A 268 -9.80 13.08 -4.99
CA GLU A 268 -10.17 14.49 -5.09
C GLU A 268 -11.38 14.68 -4.17
N TYR A 269 -11.12 15.26 -3.00
CA TYR A 269 -12.18 15.81 -2.18
C TYR A 269 -12.81 16.92 -3.01
N VAL A 270 -13.87 16.59 -3.75
CA VAL A 270 -14.91 17.57 -4.04
C VAL A 270 -15.38 18.04 -2.68
N ALA A 271 -14.82 19.16 -2.23
CA ALA A 271 -15.17 19.80 -0.98
C ALA A 271 -16.63 20.18 -1.08
N SER A 272 -17.51 19.30 -0.62
CA SER A 272 -18.85 19.69 -0.23
C SER A 272 -18.66 20.72 0.90
N PRO A 273 -19.05 21.99 0.69
CA PRO A 273 -18.91 23.00 1.73
C PRO A 273 -19.68 22.55 2.98
N PRO A 274 -19.18 22.90 4.18
CA PRO A 274 -19.72 22.37 5.43
C PRO A 274 -21.19 22.74 5.58
N ALA A 275 -21.97 21.76 6.03
CA ALA A 275 -23.39 21.89 6.28
C ALA A 275 -23.68 23.04 7.25
N GLU A 276 -24.22 24.14 6.71
CA GLU A 276 -25.06 25.03 7.50
C GLU A 276 -26.35 24.29 7.87
N ARG A 277 -26.63 24.26 9.17
CA ARG A 277 -27.85 23.72 9.77
C ARG A 277 -29.07 24.57 9.35
N PRO A 278 -30.29 23.99 9.47
CA PRO A 278 -31.29 23.97 8.40
C PRO A 278 -32.28 25.14 8.48
N GLU A 279 -32.72 25.61 7.31
CA GLU A 279 -34.02 26.27 7.12
C GLU A 279 -34.78 25.52 6.01
N PRO A 280 -36.12 25.40 6.12
CA PRO A 280 -36.82 24.17 5.75
C PRO A 280 -37.47 24.19 4.36
N SER A 281 -37.44 23.01 3.72
CA SER A 281 -38.47 22.43 2.81
C SER A 281 -38.68 23.14 1.46
N ALA A 282 -38.95 22.48 0.33
CA ALA A 282 -39.25 21.10 -0.03
C ALA A 282 -39.03 20.96 -1.55
N ALA A 283 -38.87 19.70 -2.02
CA ALA A 283 -38.96 19.25 -3.41
C ALA A 283 -37.77 19.68 -4.30
N ASP A 284 -36.96 18.82 -4.92
CA ASP A 284 -37.20 17.45 -5.38
C ASP A 284 -35.90 16.64 -5.37
N GLU A 285 -35.94 15.50 -4.70
CA GLU A 285 -35.10 14.35 -5.02
C GLU A 285 -35.42 13.87 -6.45
N HIS A 286 -34.40 13.44 -7.21
CA HIS A 286 -34.42 12.84 -8.56
C HIS A 286 -34.09 13.76 -9.76
N ALA A 287 -32.93 14.44 -9.74
CA ALA A 287 -32.26 14.79 -11.00
C ALA A 287 -31.17 13.75 -11.28
N GLY A 288 -31.43 12.91 -12.30
CA GLY A 288 -30.55 11.84 -12.74
C GLY A 288 -29.15 12.33 -13.10
N HIS A 289 -28.23 11.36 -13.11
CA HIS A 289 -26.88 11.42 -13.65
C HIS A 289 -26.81 12.38 -14.83
N ALA A 290 -26.38 13.62 -14.59
CA ALA A 290 -26.06 14.55 -15.64
C ALA A 290 -24.73 14.08 -16.21
N ALA A 291 -24.67 13.82 -17.52
CA ALA A 291 -23.40 13.71 -18.21
C ALA A 291 -22.69 15.06 -18.05
N ASP A 292 -21.62 15.10 -17.26
CA ASP A 292 -20.68 16.21 -17.27
C ASP A 292 -20.08 16.24 -18.68
N VAL A 293 -20.56 17.16 -19.52
CA VAL A 293 -20.08 17.27 -20.90
C VAL A 293 -18.72 17.97 -20.86
N GLU A 294 -17.66 17.16 -20.84
CA GLU A 294 -16.29 17.60 -21.08
C GLU A 294 -16.17 17.99 -22.56
N PHE A 295 -16.25 19.28 -22.85
CA PHE A 295 -15.91 19.78 -24.19
C PHE A 295 -14.41 19.65 -24.38
N GLU A 296 -13.96 18.69 -25.20
CA GLU A 296 -12.58 18.59 -25.65
C GLU A 296 -12.26 19.77 -26.56
N LEU A 297 -11.95 20.92 -25.96
CA LEU A 297 -11.49 22.10 -26.67
C LEU A 297 -10.00 21.96 -26.95
N ALA A 298 -9.56 22.44 -28.12
CA ALA A 298 -8.17 22.40 -28.58
C ALA A 298 -7.20 23.27 -27.72
N ALA A 299 -7.70 23.90 -26.66
CA ALA A 299 -6.95 24.60 -25.65
C ALA A 299 -7.51 24.19 -24.29
N ASP A 300 -6.63 24.11 -23.30
CA ASP A 300 -6.86 23.76 -21.88
C ASP A 300 -7.76 24.79 -21.16
N THR A 301 -8.90 25.12 -21.76
CA THR A 301 -9.80 26.21 -21.38
C THR A 301 -11.16 25.62 -21.08
N GLU A 302 -11.54 25.67 -19.80
CA GLU A 302 -12.85 25.23 -19.34
C GLU A 302 -13.96 26.14 -19.92
N VAL A 303 -15.03 25.54 -20.46
CA VAL A 303 -16.20 26.30 -20.93
C VAL A 303 -16.99 26.77 -19.72
N SER A 304 -17.02 28.08 -19.48
CA SER A 304 -17.78 28.66 -18.37
C SER A 304 -19.09 29.34 -18.80
N ASN A 305 -19.30 29.59 -20.08
CA ASN A 305 -20.54 30.19 -20.60
C ASN A 305 -20.72 29.89 -22.10
N ILE A 306 -21.95 30.00 -22.60
CA ILE A 306 -22.27 29.89 -24.02
C ILE A 306 -23.03 31.13 -24.46
N PHE A 307 -22.62 31.73 -25.58
CA PHE A 307 -23.28 32.89 -26.19
C PHE A 307 -23.87 32.48 -27.55
N PRO A 308 -25.16 32.09 -27.59
CA PRO A 308 -25.80 31.67 -28.83
C PRO A 308 -26.19 32.89 -29.67
N TYR A 309 -25.89 32.85 -30.97
CA TYR A 309 -26.32 33.87 -31.93
C TYR A 309 -27.28 33.27 -32.96
N GLY A 310 -28.24 34.07 -33.37
CA GLY A 310 -29.25 33.73 -34.38
C GLY A 310 -28.66 33.70 -35.79
N PRO A 311 -29.46 33.27 -36.78
CA PRO A 311 -29.04 33.23 -38.18
C PRO A 311 -28.75 34.62 -38.78
N ASP A 312 -29.32 35.66 -38.18
CA ASP A 312 -29.07 37.09 -38.43
C ASP A 312 -27.88 37.64 -37.64
N GLY A 313 -27.21 36.81 -36.85
CA GLY A 313 -26.10 37.19 -36.01
C GLY A 313 -26.50 37.90 -34.71
N GLU A 314 -27.80 38.01 -34.36
CA GLU A 314 -28.24 38.61 -33.09
C GLU A 314 -28.01 37.66 -31.90
N LEU A 315 -27.55 38.19 -30.76
CA LEU A 315 -27.37 37.41 -29.53
C LEU A 315 -28.73 36.94 -29.00
N LEU A 316 -28.96 35.63 -29.02
CA LEU A 316 -30.16 35.01 -28.49
C LEU A 316 -30.09 34.94 -26.96
N ARG A 317 -31.18 35.28 -26.28
CA ARG A 317 -31.27 35.23 -24.81
C ARG A 317 -32.25 34.18 -24.33
N GLY A 318 -31.93 33.50 -23.22
CA GLY A 318 -32.81 32.50 -22.61
C GLY A 318 -32.87 31.18 -23.38
N VAL A 319 -31.85 30.88 -24.18
CA VAL A 319 -31.76 29.65 -24.98
C VAL A 319 -31.48 28.46 -24.07
N ARG A 320 -32.16 27.35 -24.33
CA ARG A 320 -31.94 26.07 -23.65
C ARG A 320 -31.23 25.11 -24.59
N LEU A 321 -30.10 24.56 -24.16
CA LEU A 321 -29.31 23.63 -24.96
C LEU A 321 -29.43 22.22 -24.40
N TYR A 322 -29.52 21.25 -25.31
CA TYR A 322 -29.61 19.83 -25.01
C TYR A 322 -28.62 19.08 -25.92
N ASP A 323 -28.13 17.93 -25.45
CA ASP A 323 -27.26 17.04 -26.22
C ASP A 323 -28.07 16.17 -27.21
N GLN A 324 -27.38 15.28 -27.94
CA GLN A 324 -28.00 14.36 -28.90
C GLN A 324 -28.97 13.35 -28.27
N ASN A 325 -28.87 13.13 -26.95
CA ASN A 325 -29.73 12.23 -26.18
C ASN A 325 -30.96 12.96 -25.62
N GLY A 326 -31.05 14.28 -25.81
CA GLY A 326 -32.09 15.12 -25.21
C GLY A 326 -31.84 15.44 -23.74
N GLU A 327 -30.62 15.26 -23.24
CA GLU A 327 -30.21 15.66 -21.90
C GLU A 327 -29.80 17.14 -21.90
N PRO A 328 -30.22 17.94 -20.90
CA PRO A 328 -29.89 19.36 -20.85
C PRO A 328 -28.38 19.54 -20.67
N LEU A 329 -27.79 20.44 -21.46
CA LEU A 329 -26.37 20.75 -21.36
C LEU A 329 -26.09 21.47 -20.03
N GLN A 330 -25.41 20.79 -19.10
CA GLN A 330 -25.05 21.33 -17.79
C GLN A 330 -23.62 21.85 -17.84
N ILE A 331 -23.44 23.17 -17.73
CA ILE A 331 -22.13 23.79 -17.54
C ILE A 331 -22.07 24.32 -16.12
N PRO A 332 -21.08 23.94 -15.30
CA PRO A 332 -20.95 24.48 -13.96
C PRO A 332 -20.86 26.01 -14.01
N ALA A 333 -21.50 26.67 -13.06
CA ALA A 333 -21.25 28.10 -12.85
C ALA A 333 -19.94 28.21 -12.06
N THR A 334 -19.07 29.16 -12.40
CA THR A 334 -17.77 29.36 -11.72
C THR A 334 -17.89 29.93 -10.30
N GLY A 335 -19.10 29.97 -9.75
CA GLY A 335 -19.40 30.44 -8.41
C GLY A 335 -19.93 31.86 -8.36
N ARG A 336 -20.20 32.35 -7.14
CA ARG A 336 -20.52 33.76 -6.90
C ARG A 336 -19.22 34.50 -6.62
N CYS A 337 -19.13 35.75 -7.07
CA CYS A 337 -18.02 36.62 -6.73
C CYS A 337 -17.90 36.74 -5.20
N VAL A 338 -16.70 36.49 -4.67
CA VAL A 338 -16.37 36.50 -3.23
C VAL A 338 -15.46 37.67 -2.89
N GLU A 339 -15.45 38.08 -1.62
CA GLU A 339 -14.71 39.28 -1.15
C GLU A 339 -13.18 39.14 -1.27
N ASP A 340 -12.63 37.93 -1.40
CA ASP A 340 -11.20 37.64 -1.55
C ASP A 340 -10.77 37.31 -3.00
N ALA A 341 -11.64 37.56 -3.98
CA ALA A 341 -11.36 37.26 -5.39
C ALA A 341 -10.25 38.14 -5.98
N ARG A 342 -9.47 37.60 -6.91
CA ARG A 342 -8.33 38.34 -7.49
C ARG A 342 -8.83 39.41 -8.48
N PRO A 343 -8.20 40.59 -8.54
CA PRO A 343 -8.48 41.56 -9.59
C PRO A 343 -8.43 40.93 -11.00
N GLY A 344 -9.46 41.18 -11.81
CA GLY A 344 -9.59 40.62 -13.15
C GLY A 344 -10.25 39.24 -13.23
N GLU A 345 -10.55 38.59 -12.09
CA GLU A 345 -11.27 37.32 -12.06
C GLU A 345 -12.74 37.51 -12.49
N THR A 346 -13.28 36.56 -13.26
CA THR A 346 -14.64 36.63 -13.82
C THR A 346 -15.49 35.43 -13.36
N PHE A 347 -16.65 35.73 -12.81
CA PHE A 347 -17.59 34.74 -12.28
C PHE A 347 -18.87 34.71 -13.10
N VAL A 348 -19.35 33.52 -13.47
CA VAL A 348 -20.60 33.36 -14.23
C VAL A 348 -21.76 33.12 -13.27
N VAL A 349 -22.78 33.98 -13.35
CA VAL A 349 -23.95 33.96 -12.48
C VAL A 349 -24.91 32.87 -12.94
N ALA A 350 -25.38 32.06 -11.99
CA ALA A 350 -26.41 31.07 -12.26
C ALA A 350 -27.70 31.76 -12.72
N ASN A 351 -28.25 31.30 -13.85
CA ASN A 351 -29.52 31.79 -14.36
C ASN A 351 -30.68 31.30 -13.45
N PRO A 352 -31.64 32.17 -13.07
CA PRO A 352 -32.70 31.83 -12.13
C PRO A 352 -33.69 30.78 -12.66
N TRP A 353 -33.78 30.58 -13.98
CA TRP A 353 -34.75 29.67 -14.59
C TRP A 353 -34.24 28.22 -14.73
N ALA A 354 -32.94 28.03 -14.99
CA ALA A 354 -32.24 26.74 -14.92
C ALA A 354 -30.75 26.88 -15.28
N ARG A 355 -29.92 25.89 -14.92
CA ARG A 355 -28.48 25.85 -15.23
C ARG A 355 -28.13 25.72 -16.71
N HIS A 356 -29.05 25.19 -17.53
CA HIS A 356 -28.89 24.99 -18.98
C HIS A 356 -29.46 26.15 -19.81
N VAL A 357 -29.67 27.32 -19.19
CA VAL A 357 -30.18 28.54 -19.85
C VAL A 357 -29.03 29.49 -20.13
N PHE A 358 -28.88 29.89 -21.39
CA PHE A 358 -27.76 30.69 -21.90
C PHE A 358 -28.25 31.90 -22.73
N PRO A 359 -27.42 32.96 -22.86
CA PRO A 359 -26.18 33.21 -22.14
C PRO A 359 -26.44 33.55 -20.68
N ARG A 360 -25.42 33.34 -19.85
CA ARG A 360 -25.43 33.71 -18.44
C ARG A 360 -24.73 35.06 -18.25
N GLU A 361 -25.16 35.82 -17.26
CA GLU A 361 -24.46 37.05 -16.85
C GLU A 361 -23.14 36.69 -16.18
N SER A 362 -22.17 37.59 -16.26
CA SER A 362 -20.89 37.47 -15.57
C SER A 362 -20.60 38.69 -14.72
N VAL A 363 -19.81 38.49 -13.67
CA VAL A 363 -19.33 39.53 -12.76
C VAL A 363 -17.81 39.51 -12.80
N THR A 364 -17.21 40.64 -13.14
CA THR A 364 -15.75 40.82 -13.13
C THR A 364 -15.32 41.57 -11.88
N VAL A 365 -14.24 41.13 -11.25
CA VAL A 365 -13.64 41.77 -10.08
C VAL A 365 -12.78 42.94 -10.53
N ASN A 366 -13.02 44.12 -9.97
CA ASN A 366 -12.24 45.32 -10.29
C ASN A 366 -10.86 45.34 -9.61
N ASP A 367 -10.02 46.32 -9.96
CA ASP A 367 -8.66 46.49 -9.41
C ASP A 367 -8.61 46.67 -7.87
N GLN A 368 -9.74 46.96 -7.25
CA GLN A 368 -9.88 47.13 -5.80
C GLN A 368 -10.39 45.85 -5.11
N GLY A 369 -10.50 44.72 -5.83
CA GLY A 369 -11.02 43.46 -5.30
C GLY A 369 -12.54 43.45 -5.08
N ARG A 370 -13.27 44.41 -5.66
CA ARG A 370 -14.74 44.49 -5.51
C ARG A 370 -15.45 43.89 -6.71
N CYS A 371 -16.50 43.13 -6.43
CA CYS A 371 -17.41 42.58 -7.44
C CYS A 371 -18.10 43.71 -8.22
N GLY A 372 -18.06 43.62 -9.55
CA GLY A 372 -18.86 44.44 -10.45
C GLY A 372 -20.35 44.12 -10.38
N VAL A 373 -21.13 44.84 -11.18
CA VAL A 373 -22.54 44.49 -11.42
C VAL A 373 -22.60 43.32 -12.42
N PRO A 374 -23.55 42.38 -12.28
CA PRO A 374 -23.78 41.35 -13.28
C PRO A 374 -24.11 41.97 -14.64
N GLU A 375 -23.40 41.54 -15.68
CA GLU A 375 -23.62 41.99 -17.06
C GLU A 375 -23.43 40.86 -18.06
N LEU A 376 -24.04 40.99 -19.23
CA LEU A 376 -23.79 40.09 -20.35
C LEU A 376 -22.49 40.49 -21.06
N ALA A 377 -21.38 39.87 -20.68
CA ALA A 377 -20.08 40.08 -21.33
C ALA A 377 -19.90 39.16 -22.55
N ALA A 378 -20.77 39.29 -23.55
CA ALA A 378 -20.65 38.52 -24.79
C ALA A 378 -19.39 38.96 -25.56
N PRO A 379 -18.51 38.03 -25.99
CA PRO A 379 -17.24 38.38 -26.66
C PRO A 379 -17.40 39.23 -27.93
N PHE A 380 -18.54 39.10 -28.61
CA PHE A 380 -18.89 39.85 -29.81
C PHE A 380 -20.01 40.88 -29.58
N GLY A 381 -20.46 41.09 -28.35
CA GLY A 381 -21.59 41.97 -28.05
C GLY A 381 -22.94 41.39 -28.49
N ASP A 382 -23.89 42.26 -28.79
CA ASP A 382 -25.26 41.87 -29.15
C ASP A 382 -25.40 41.36 -30.59
N HIS A 383 -24.39 41.56 -31.45
CA HIS A 383 -24.37 41.06 -32.82
C HIS A 383 -22.99 40.52 -33.21
N LEU A 384 -22.96 39.39 -33.92
CA LEU A 384 -21.72 38.92 -34.54
C LEU A 384 -21.16 39.98 -35.49
N PRO A 385 -19.83 40.08 -35.65
CA PRO A 385 -19.25 40.91 -36.67
C PRO A 385 -19.79 40.47 -38.03
N ASP A 386 -20.37 41.39 -38.79
CA ASP A 386 -20.73 41.11 -40.19
C ASP A 386 -19.50 40.55 -40.89
N ILE A 387 -19.62 39.35 -41.47
CA ILE A 387 -18.68 38.90 -42.48
C ILE A 387 -19.00 39.69 -43.77
N ALA A 388 -18.89 41.02 -43.71
CA ALA A 388 -18.99 41.90 -44.86
C ALA A 388 -17.57 42.13 -45.40
N ALA A 389 -17.30 41.45 -46.52
CA ALA A 389 -16.29 41.81 -47.52
C ALA A 389 -14.82 41.81 -47.07
N SER A 390 -14.23 40.63 -47.00
CA SER A 390 -12.87 40.45 -47.53
C SER A 390 -12.90 40.59 -49.06
N SER A 391 -13.16 41.80 -49.55
CA SER A 391 -13.01 42.17 -50.95
C SER A 391 -12.60 43.62 -51.05
N ASP A 392 -11.38 43.90 -50.61
CA ASP A 392 -10.54 44.88 -51.31
C ASP A 392 -9.06 44.56 -51.13
N THR A 393 -8.62 43.50 -51.81
CA THR A 393 -7.27 43.49 -52.36
C THR A 393 -7.45 43.59 -53.85
N GLY A 394 -7.58 44.82 -54.35
CA GLY A 394 -7.53 45.08 -55.76
C GLY A 394 -6.25 44.50 -56.38
N PRO A 395 -6.35 43.82 -57.52
CA PRO A 395 -5.25 43.79 -58.46
C PRO A 395 -5.47 44.89 -59.50
N GLY A 396 -4.42 45.67 -59.71
CA GLY A 396 -4.04 46.32 -60.96
C GLY A 396 -5.15 46.75 -61.91
N SER A 397 -5.32 48.07 -61.99
CA SER A 397 -5.68 48.75 -63.23
C SER A 397 -4.89 48.18 -64.40
N ASP A 398 -5.59 47.58 -65.38
CA ASP A 398 -5.25 47.67 -66.80
C ASP A 398 -6.54 47.50 -67.63
N ASP A 399 -6.80 48.57 -68.37
CA ASP A 399 -7.49 48.69 -69.66
C ASP A 399 -8.99 48.38 -69.88
N ALA A 400 -9.59 49.45 -70.41
CA ALA A 400 -10.89 49.63 -71.05
C ALA A 400 -11.28 48.59 -72.12
N GLY A 401 -12.58 48.30 -72.21
CA GLY A 401 -13.16 47.64 -73.38
C GLY A 401 -14.68 47.47 -73.30
N SER A 402 -15.39 48.14 -74.21
CA SER A 402 -16.84 48.25 -74.34
C SER A 402 -17.64 46.95 -74.59
N SER A 403 -18.95 47.09 -74.32
CA SER A 403 -20.11 46.62 -75.10
C SER A 403 -20.77 45.25 -74.83
N SER A 404 -22.08 45.37 -74.56
CA SER A 404 -23.23 44.61 -75.10
C SER A 404 -23.28 43.08 -75.02
N GLY A 405 -24.42 42.56 -74.54
CA GLY A 405 -24.87 41.19 -74.85
C GLY A 405 -26.04 40.70 -74.01
N ASP A 406 -27.21 40.60 -74.65
CA ASP A 406 -28.42 39.90 -74.21
C ASP A 406 -28.21 38.43 -73.85
N GLY A 407 -29.10 37.86 -73.03
CA GLY A 407 -29.20 36.40 -72.87
C GLY A 407 -30.24 35.91 -71.85
N SER A 408 -31.46 35.71 -72.33
CA SER A 408 -32.59 35.04 -71.66
C SER A 408 -32.32 33.60 -71.18
N SER A 409 -32.97 33.19 -70.09
CA SER A 409 -33.88 32.01 -69.99
C SER A 409 -34.23 31.80 -68.50
N SER A 410 -35.48 32.00 -68.08
CA SER A 410 -36.65 31.10 -68.18
C SER A 410 -36.47 29.77 -67.45
N GLY A 411 -37.20 29.60 -66.35
CA GLY A 411 -37.28 28.36 -65.58
C GLY A 411 -38.27 28.49 -64.43
N ASP A 412 -39.53 28.71 -64.78
CA ASP A 412 -40.70 28.74 -63.91
C ASP A 412 -41.10 27.30 -63.53
N ALA A 413 -41.41 27.04 -62.25
CA ALA A 413 -42.17 25.86 -61.82
C ALA A 413 -42.82 26.14 -60.47
N THR A 414 -44.08 26.57 -60.58
CA THR A 414 -45.12 26.69 -59.57
C THR A 414 -45.59 25.33 -59.04
N GLY A 415 -46.09 25.31 -57.80
CA GLY A 415 -46.75 24.15 -57.20
C GLY A 415 -47.22 24.41 -55.76
N ASP A 416 -48.46 24.84 -55.64
CA ASP A 416 -49.22 25.30 -54.45
C ASP A 416 -49.50 24.20 -53.36
N PRO A 417 -50.02 24.59 -52.17
CA PRO A 417 -50.13 23.80 -50.94
C PRO A 417 -51.55 23.28 -50.66
N SER A 418 -51.69 22.48 -49.59
CA SER A 418 -52.88 22.25 -48.71
C SER A 418 -52.65 20.92 -47.93
N GLY A 419 -53.11 20.68 -46.70
CA GLY A 419 -54.00 21.41 -45.80
C GLY A 419 -54.01 20.82 -44.37
N GLU A 420 -54.73 21.53 -43.49
CA GLU A 420 -55.56 21.13 -42.32
C GLU A 420 -55.63 19.64 -41.91
N SER A 421 -55.85 19.20 -40.65
CA SER A 421 -56.10 19.75 -39.29
C SER A 421 -56.16 18.53 -38.31
N PRO A 422 -56.35 18.69 -36.98
CA PRO A 422 -56.02 17.71 -35.93
C PRO A 422 -57.19 16.84 -35.43
N GLY A 423 -56.91 15.87 -34.56
CA GLY A 423 -57.93 15.09 -33.84
C GLY A 423 -57.45 14.50 -32.52
N ASP A 424 -58.11 14.92 -31.44
CA ASP A 424 -58.05 14.43 -30.05
C ASP A 424 -58.54 12.98 -29.88
N ALA A 425 -58.04 12.29 -28.84
CA ALA A 425 -58.83 11.31 -28.09
C ALA A 425 -58.26 11.08 -26.67
N ALA A 426 -59.12 11.34 -25.67
CA ALA A 426 -58.96 10.94 -24.27
C ALA A 426 -59.51 9.52 -24.02
N GLY A 427 -59.10 8.86 -22.93
CA GLY A 427 -59.88 7.75 -22.37
C GLY A 427 -59.19 6.79 -21.39
N SER A 428 -59.42 7.04 -20.08
CA SER A 428 -59.84 6.08 -19.04
C SER A 428 -58.97 4.85 -18.67
N SER A 429 -58.60 4.72 -17.38
CA SER A 429 -59.12 3.68 -16.45
C SER A 429 -58.55 3.85 -15.03
N ALA A 430 -59.40 3.63 -14.03
CA ALA A 430 -59.13 3.62 -12.59
C ALA A 430 -59.50 2.24 -12.00
N GLU A 431 -58.85 1.83 -10.91
CA GLU A 431 -59.29 0.90 -9.82
C GLU A 431 -58.02 0.52 -9.01
N SER A 432 -57.80 0.93 -7.75
CA SER A 432 -58.46 0.61 -6.47
C SER A 432 -58.49 -0.88 -6.13
N LEU A 433 -57.71 -1.31 -5.13
CA LEU A 433 -58.05 -2.43 -4.23
C LEU A 433 -57.26 -2.30 -2.90
N ASP A 434 -57.99 -2.54 -1.83
CA ASP A 434 -57.67 -2.32 -0.41
C ASP A 434 -57.85 -3.67 0.34
N GLY A 435 -57.06 -3.93 1.39
CA GLY A 435 -57.45 -4.79 2.51
C GLY A 435 -56.81 -6.20 2.71
N LEU A 436 -56.59 -6.49 4.02
CA LEU A 436 -56.38 -7.78 4.74
C LEU A 436 -54.89 -8.23 4.87
N ASP A 437 -54.36 -8.71 5.99
CA ASP A 437 -54.85 -9.01 7.35
C ASP A 437 -53.62 -9.26 8.28
N ARG A 438 -53.76 -9.03 9.59
CA ARG A 438 -52.80 -9.45 10.64
C ARG A 438 -53.07 -10.91 11.08
N PRO A 439 -52.13 -11.58 11.77
CA PRO A 439 -52.39 -11.78 13.20
C PRO A 439 -51.17 -11.69 14.13
N SER A 440 -51.52 -11.47 15.40
CA SER A 440 -50.71 -11.37 16.62
C SER A 440 -50.44 -12.77 17.21
N SER A 441 -49.30 -12.95 17.88
CA SER A 441 -49.09 -13.97 18.93
C SER A 441 -48.08 -13.39 19.95
N SER A 442 -48.45 -13.08 21.20
CA SER A 442 -48.73 -13.96 22.36
C SER A 442 -47.47 -14.50 23.05
N GLN A 443 -47.01 -13.78 24.08
CA GLN A 443 -46.33 -14.25 25.31
C GLN A 443 -47.24 -15.22 26.11
N PRO A 444 -46.88 -15.87 27.26
CA PRO A 444 -45.66 -15.91 28.12
C PRO A 444 -45.36 -17.41 28.58
N PRO A 445 -44.83 -17.83 29.79
CA PRO A 445 -44.30 -17.15 31.00
C PRO A 445 -43.05 -17.77 31.72
N VAL A 446 -42.46 -16.99 32.67
CA VAL A 446 -42.05 -17.34 34.08
C VAL A 446 -41.02 -18.50 34.30
N ASP A 447 -39.93 -18.43 35.08
CA ASP A 447 -39.79 -18.16 36.54
C ASP A 447 -38.30 -18.07 36.99
N ASP A 448 -38.15 -17.70 38.27
CA ASP A 448 -37.02 -17.36 39.15
C ASP A 448 -35.77 -18.28 39.32
N ASP A 449 -34.81 -17.70 40.09
CA ASP A 449 -33.74 -18.29 40.92
C ASP A 449 -32.37 -18.65 40.30
N LYS A 450 -31.35 -17.81 40.52
CA LYS A 450 -30.30 -17.99 41.57
C LYS A 450 -29.11 -17.04 41.40
#